data_AF-A0A1G7LHI0-F1
#
_entry.id   AF-A0A1G7LHI0-F1
#
_cell.length_a   1.000
_cell.length_b   1.000
_cell.length_c   1.000
_cell.angle_alpha   90.00
_cell.angle_beta   90.00
_cell.angle_gamma   90.00
#
_symmetry.space_group_name_H-M   'P 1'
#
loop_
_entity.id
_entity.type
_entity.pdbx_description
1 polymer ?
#
loop_
_entity_poly.entity_id
_entity_poly.type
_entity_poly.pdbx_seq_one_letter_code
_entity_poly.pdbx_strand_id
1 'polypeptide(L)'
;MRLPRGPMVVRTVSLLAALVLCGVAAAAAAATSPVQAALEQAAAQKGTAAPAAAAEQAAPSPGGAPDAARPEAASSSAALEAETGGEAPRAQESLFSPAYQNCMDEAAGVTTAMQVCMEAEQTRLERQAADLRGRLAQALPQERAAALTKALEAWESLRRNGSIAMYAPEGGSLSPLMASLWHLEQTARMARWLEGLTENLDQ
;
A
#
# COMPACT_ATOMS: atom_id res chain seq x y z
N MET A 1 31.20 -42.39 71.33
CA MET A 1 31.72 -41.72 70.11
C MET A 1 30.68 -40.74 69.59
N ARG A 2 31.15 -39.65 68.98
CA ARG A 2 30.45 -38.41 68.55
C ARG A 2 29.19 -38.59 67.70
N LEU A 3 28.21 -37.69 67.87
CA LEU A 3 27.23 -37.23 66.85
C LEU A 3 27.83 -36.01 66.08
N PRO A 4 27.23 -35.38 65.04
CA PRO A 4 26.17 -35.74 64.05
C PRO A 4 26.52 -35.27 62.59
N ARG A 5 25.60 -35.41 61.62
CA ARG A 5 25.26 -34.43 60.54
C ARG A 5 24.19 -34.98 59.57
N GLY A 6 23.05 -34.27 59.41
CA GLY A 6 22.02 -34.51 58.35
C GLY A 6 22.38 -33.80 57.03
N PRO A 7 21.42 -33.33 56.18
CA PRO A 7 19.99 -33.62 56.04
C PRO A 7 19.49 -33.83 54.57
N MET A 8 18.22 -34.27 54.45
CA MET A 8 17.17 -34.01 53.45
C MET A 8 17.45 -33.76 51.94
N VAL A 9 16.85 -34.60 51.09
CA VAL A 9 16.38 -34.27 49.71
C VAL A 9 14.87 -34.51 49.72
N VAL A 10 14.03 -33.50 50.00
CA VAL A 10 13.43 -32.51 49.07
C VAL A 10 12.51 -33.13 47.99
N ARG A 11 11.23 -33.11 48.36
CA ARG A 11 10.02 -32.73 47.59
C ARG A 11 9.54 -33.62 46.44
N THR A 12 8.59 -34.47 46.82
CA THR A 12 7.29 -34.65 46.16
C THR A 12 6.65 -33.32 45.72
N VAL A 13 6.32 -33.18 44.43
CA VAL A 13 5.13 -32.43 43.96
C VAL A 13 4.68 -33.04 42.62
N SER A 14 3.65 -33.90 42.68
CA SER A 14 2.72 -34.08 41.56
C SER A 14 1.72 -32.94 41.62
N LEU A 15 1.59 -32.16 40.55
CA LEU A 15 0.44 -31.26 40.36
C LEU A 15 -0.07 -31.45 38.93
N LEU A 16 -1.19 -32.17 38.89
CA LEU A 16 -2.12 -32.31 37.79
C LEU A 16 -2.58 -30.95 37.23
N ALA A 17 -2.69 -30.93 35.90
CA ALA A 17 -3.81 -30.40 35.13
C ALA A 17 -4.37 -29.00 35.49
N ALA A 18 -3.92 -27.99 34.75
CA ALA A 18 -4.73 -26.82 34.40
C ALA A 18 -4.13 -26.07 33.19
N LEU A 19 -4.24 -26.68 32.00
CA LEU A 19 -3.99 -26.02 30.73
C LEU A 19 -5.09 -26.46 29.78
N VAL A 20 -6.11 -25.63 29.59
CA VAL A 20 -6.82 -25.36 28.32
C VAL A 20 -7.93 -24.36 28.65
N LEU A 21 -7.67 -23.08 28.39
CA LEU A 21 -8.69 -22.08 28.05
C LEU A 21 -8.08 -21.22 26.94
N CYS A 22 -7.93 -21.84 25.76
CA CYS A 22 -7.72 -21.12 24.51
C CYS A 22 -9.05 -20.48 24.11
N GLY A 23 -9.31 -19.27 24.61
CA GLY A 23 -10.32 -18.40 24.05
C GLY A 23 -9.79 -17.81 22.75
N VAL A 24 -9.90 -18.54 21.64
CA VAL A 24 -9.76 -17.94 20.31
C VAL A 24 -11.07 -17.22 20.01
N ALA A 25 -11.20 -16.00 20.53
CA ALA A 25 -12.14 -15.05 19.99
C ALA A 25 -11.61 -14.67 18.60
N ALA A 26 -12.04 -15.41 17.58
CA ALA A 26 -11.96 -14.95 16.19
C ALA A 26 -12.92 -13.76 16.06
N ALA A 27 -12.47 -12.60 16.52
CA ALA A 27 -13.04 -11.35 16.06
C ALA A 27 -12.66 -11.25 14.58
N ALA A 28 -13.62 -11.50 13.71
CA ALA A 28 -13.60 -10.96 12.36
C ALA A 28 -13.59 -9.43 12.50
N ALA A 29 -12.41 -8.87 12.74
CA ALA A 29 -12.17 -7.47 12.52
C ALA A 29 -12.46 -7.27 11.02
N ALA A 30 -13.53 -6.55 10.71
CA ALA A 30 -13.61 -5.84 9.45
C ALA A 30 -12.27 -5.11 9.32
N ALA A 31 -11.42 -5.57 8.40
CA ALA A 31 -10.08 -5.07 8.27
C ALA A 31 -10.21 -3.62 7.81
N THR A 32 -10.19 -2.68 8.76
CA THR A 32 -9.86 -1.30 8.45
C THR A 32 -8.55 -1.37 7.70
N SER A 33 -8.57 -0.93 6.43
CA SER A 33 -7.41 -0.97 5.57
C SER A 33 -6.21 -0.41 6.34
N PRO A 34 -5.02 -1.03 6.29
CA PRO A 34 -3.84 -0.50 6.97
C PRO A 34 -3.55 0.94 6.52
N VAL A 35 -4.02 1.32 5.32
CA VAL A 35 -4.06 2.72 4.86
C VAL A 35 -5.04 3.53 5.70
N GLN A 36 -6.31 3.14 5.79
CA GLN A 36 -7.33 3.81 6.61
C GLN A 36 -6.86 3.98 8.06
N ALA A 37 -6.31 2.92 8.67
CA ALA A 37 -5.81 2.95 10.04
C ALA A 37 -4.59 3.90 10.18
N ALA A 38 -3.66 3.90 9.23
CA ALA A 38 -2.52 4.82 9.24
C ALA A 38 -2.95 6.27 9.01
N LEU A 39 -3.95 6.50 8.15
CA LEU A 39 -4.54 7.81 7.88
C LEU A 39 -5.29 8.34 9.11
N GLU A 40 -6.06 7.50 9.79
CA GLU A 40 -6.74 7.82 11.05
C GLU A 40 -5.74 8.12 12.17
N GLN A 41 -4.65 7.36 12.28
CA GLN A 41 -3.57 7.63 13.24
C GLN A 41 -2.84 8.95 12.94
N ALA A 42 -2.58 9.25 11.66
CA ALA A 42 -1.99 10.53 11.24
C ALA A 42 -2.94 11.70 11.53
N ALA A 43 -4.25 11.53 11.33
CA ALA A 43 -5.27 12.51 11.68
C ALA A 43 -5.37 12.72 13.20
N ALA A 44 -5.33 11.64 13.99
CA ALA A 44 -5.43 11.67 15.45
C ALA A 44 -4.22 12.36 16.12
N GLN A 45 -3.02 12.24 15.57
CA GLN A 45 -1.82 12.93 16.06
C GLN A 45 -1.91 14.46 15.96
N LYS A 46 -2.81 15.01 15.14
CA LYS A 46 -3.04 16.46 15.01
C LYS A 46 -4.08 17.01 16.00
N GLY A 47 -4.86 16.14 16.67
CA GLY A 47 -5.85 16.51 17.68
C GLY A 47 -5.27 16.99 19.02
N THR A 48 -3.95 16.85 19.23
CA THR A 48 -3.23 17.33 20.42
C THR A 48 -2.52 18.67 20.22
N ALA A 49 -2.67 19.32 19.06
CA ALA A 49 -2.15 20.67 18.83
C ALA A 49 -3.24 21.72 19.11
N ALA A 50 -3.08 22.49 20.18
CA ALA A 50 -3.88 23.66 20.53
C ALA A 50 -3.70 24.81 19.51
N PRO A 51 -4.67 25.74 19.40
CA PRO A 51 -4.85 26.56 18.20
C PRO A 51 -3.94 27.79 18.18
N ALA A 52 -3.37 28.09 17.01
CA ALA A 52 -2.85 29.42 16.72
C ALA A 52 -3.97 30.24 16.07
N ALA A 53 -4.53 31.15 16.86
CA ALA A 53 -5.40 32.22 16.40
C ALA A 53 -4.59 33.29 15.66
N ALA A 54 -5.09 33.77 14.52
CA ALA A 54 -5.42 35.17 14.26
C ALA A 54 -5.62 35.38 12.77
N ALA A 55 -6.82 35.85 12.42
CA ALA A 55 -7.14 36.42 11.13
C ALA A 55 -6.44 37.77 10.96
N GLU A 56 -6.04 38.10 9.74
CA GLU A 56 -5.97 39.49 9.28
C GLU A 56 -6.32 39.50 7.78
N GLN A 57 -7.39 40.21 7.44
CA GLN A 57 -7.85 40.50 6.08
C GLN A 57 -7.61 41.98 5.77
N ALA A 58 -7.18 42.29 4.54
CA ALA A 58 -7.53 43.45 3.68
C ALA A 58 -6.32 43.77 2.75
N ALA A 59 -6.32 43.39 1.46
CA ALA A 59 -6.97 44.01 0.28
C ALA A 59 -6.19 45.24 -0.29
N PRO A 60 -6.52 45.77 -1.48
CA PRO A 60 -5.93 45.41 -2.78
C PRO A 60 -5.25 46.61 -3.49
N SER A 61 -4.52 46.38 -4.59
CA SER A 61 -4.19 47.46 -5.55
C SER A 61 -3.73 46.96 -6.94
N PRO A 62 -3.83 47.80 -7.99
CA PRO A 62 -4.39 47.40 -9.30
C PRO A 62 -3.46 47.61 -10.50
N GLY A 63 -3.92 47.11 -11.67
CA GLY A 63 -3.51 47.54 -13.02
C GLY A 63 -2.19 46.94 -13.52
N GLY A 64 -2.01 46.50 -14.76
CA GLY A 64 -2.80 46.51 -15.98
C GLY A 64 -1.94 45.88 -17.09
N ALA A 65 -2.57 45.23 -18.07
CA ALA A 65 -1.90 44.84 -19.32
C ALA A 65 -1.62 46.08 -20.19
N PRO A 66 -0.71 45.98 -21.17
CA PRO A 66 -1.22 45.80 -22.52
C PRO A 66 -0.44 44.81 -23.40
N ASP A 67 -1.12 44.43 -24.48
CA ASP A 67 -0.73 43.59 -25.62
C ASP A 67 0.68 43.80 -26.19
N ALA A 68 1.27 42.71 -26.71
CA ALA A 68 1.44 42.50 -28.16
C ALA A 68 2.65 41.61 -28.52
N ALA A 69 2.49 40.89 -29.63
CA ALA A 69 3.51 40.33 -30.52
C ALA A 69 4.14 38.96 -30.17
N ARG A 70 3.39 37.93 -30.58
CA ARG A 70 3.88 36.63 -31.09
C ARG A 70 4.72 36.86 -32.37
N PRO A 71 5.80 36.09 -32.56
CA PRO A 71 6.08 35.55 -33.88
C PRO A 71 6.06 34.02 -33.84
N GLU A 72 5.33 33.46 -34.79
CA GLU A 72 5.34 32.05 -35.14
C GLU A 72 6.75 31.64 -35.57
N ALA A 73 7.39 30.76 -34.80
CA ALA A 73 8.47 29.94 -35.30
C ALA A 73 7.84 28.66 -35.84
N ALA A 74 7.91 28.55 -37.16
CA ALA A 74 7.35 27.48 -37.96
C ALA A 74 7.82 26.10 -37.48
N SER A 75 6.86 25.18 -37.53
CA SER A 75 7.06 23.74 -37.50
C SER A 75 8.09 23.32 -38.55
N SER A 76 9.17 22.66 -38.11
CA SER A 76 10.04 21.88 -38.98
C SER A 76 10.46 20.62 -38.25
N SER A 77 9.56 19.64 -38.23
CA SER A 77 9.94 18.23 -38.04
C SER A 77 9.45 17.44 -39.25
N ALA A 78 10.13 17.64 -40.37
CA ALA A 78 10.08 16.72 -41.48
C ALA A 78 11.41 15.97 -41.56
N ALA A 79 11.30 14.65 -41.57
CA ALA A 79 12.26 13.65 -42.02
C ALA A 79 13.48 13.36 -41.14
N LEU A 80 13.27 12.45 -40.18
CA LEU A 80 14.12 11.26 -40.05
C LEU A 80 13.17 10.05 -39.97
N GLU A 81 12.64 9.64 -41.13
CA GLU A 81 12.13 8.29 -41.31
C GLU A 81 13.31 7.39 -41.68
N ALA A 82 13.62 6.44 -40.80
CA ALA A 82 14.14 5.12 -41.17
C ALA A 82 14.01 4.16 -39.99
N GLU A 83 13.07 3.22 -40.15
CA GLU A 83 13.16 1.84 -39.67
C GLU A 83 13.42 1.61 -38.17
N THR A 84 12.34 1.46 -37.42
CA THR A 84 12.34 0.47 -36.34
C THR A 84 11.02 -0.29 -36.42
N GLY A 85 11.13 -1.60 -36.66
CA GLY A 85 10.00 -2.50 -36.85
C GLY A 85 8.93 -2.27 -35.81
N GLY A 86 7.68 -2.22 -36.28
CA GLY A 86 6.51 -2.10 -35.43
C GLY A 86 6.39 -3.30 -34.51
N GLU A 87 7.00 -3.21 -33.33
CA GLU A 87 6.45 -3.84 -32.14
C GLU A 87 5.06 -3.19 -32.01
N ALA A 88 4.00 -3.97 -32.29
CA ALA A 88 2.65 -3.55 -31.95
C ALA A 88 2.71 -3.04 -30.50
N PRO A 89 2.11 -1.87 -30.16
CA PRO A 89 2.11 -1.40 -28.80
C PRO A 89 1.62 -2.56 -27.96
N ARG A 90 2.46 -3.15 -27.09
CA ARG A 90 1.96 -4.13 -26.14
C ARG A 90 0.87 -3.37 -25.43
N ALA A 91 -0.37 -3.80 -25.62
CA ALA A 91 -1.49 -3.24 -24.89
C ALA A 91 -1.00 -3.20 -23.44
N GLN A 92 -0.91 -2.01 -22.85
CA GLN A 92 -0.54 -1.90 -21.45
C GLN A 92 -1.63 -2.68 -20.73
N GLU A 93 -1.36 -3.94 -20.41
CA GLU A 93 -2.32 -4.77 -19.73
C GLU A 93 -2.71 -4.02 -18.47
N SER A 94 -4.02 -3.82 -18.30
CA SER A 94 -4.52 -3.07 -17.16
C SER A 94 -3.95 -3.68 -15.88
N LEU A 95 -3.38 -2.84 -15.02
CA LEU A 95 -2.89 -3.26 -13.71
C LEU A 95 -4.03 -3.72 -12.79
N PHE A 96 -5.26 -3.32 -13.11
CA PHE A 96 -6.45 -3.57 -12.29
C PHE A 96 -7.45 -4.46 -13.01
N SER A 97 -8.31 -5.10 -12.23
CA SER A 97 -9.35 -5.98 -12.75
C SER A 97 -10.41 -5.22 -13.56
N PRO A 98 -11.11 -5.87 -14.50
CA PRO A 98 -12.28 -5.29 -15.15
C PRO A 98 -13.38 -4.87 -14.16
N ALA A 99 -13.53 -5.60 -13.05
CA ALA A 99 -14.49 -5.26 -12.00
C ALA A 99 -14.15 -3.92 -11.32
N TYR A 100 -12.87 -3.66 -11.08
CA TYR A 100 -12.41 -2.35 -10.60
C TYR A 100 -12.73 -1.23 -11.59
N GLN A 101 -12.46 -1.44 -12.89
CA GLN A 101 -12.72 -0.43 -13.92
C GLN A 101 -14.21 -0.07 -13.97
N ASN A 102 -15.09 -1.08 -14.03
CA ASN A 102 -16.53 -0.86 -14.03
C ASN A 102 -17.00 -0.12 -12.76
N CYS A 103 -16.46 -0.48 -11.59
CA CYS A 103 -16.77 0.21 -10.34
C CYS A 103 -16.34 1.68 -10.37
N MET A 104 -15.14 1.96 -10.89
CA MET A 104 -14.63 3.33 -11.02
C MET A 104 -15.47 4.17 -11.99
N ASP A 105 -15.96 3.57 -13.08
CA ASP A 105 -16.88 4.22 -14.02
C ASP A 105 -18.23 4.54 -13.35
N GLU A 106 -18.80 3.58 -12.62
CA GLU A 106 -20.05 3.75 -11.85
C GLU A 106 -19.93 4.78 -10.72
N ALA A 107 -18.75 4.91 -10.12
CA ALA A 107 -18.48 5.90 -9.09
C ALA A 107 -18.62 7.35 -9.59
N ALA A 108 -18.53 7.58 -10.91
CA ALA A 108 -18.78 8.87 -11.57
C ALA A 108 -18.04 10.06 -10.92
N GLY A 109 -16.82 9.83 -10.42
CA GLY A 109 -15.98 10.85 -9.77
C GLY A 109 -16.34 11.15 -8.30
N VAL A 110 -17.30 10.44 -7.71
CA VAL A 110 -17.60 10.55 -6.27
C VAL A 110 -16.48 9.88 -5.49
N THR A 111 -15.65 10.68 -4.82
CA THR A 111 -14.40 10.23 -4.20
C THR A 111 -14.59 9.13 -3.14
N THR A 112 -15.69 9.16 -2.39
CA THR A 112 -16.03 8.12 -1.42
C THR A 112 -16.42 6.80 -2.08
N ALA A 113 -17.14 6.84 -3.22
CA ALA A 113 -17.46 5.64 -3.99
C ALA A 113 -16.19 5.07 -4.66
N MET A 114 -15.31 5.93 -5.18
CA MET A 114 -14.02 5.51 -5.71
C MET A 114 -13.16 4.81 -4.64
N GLN A 115 -13.14 5.32 -3.40
CA GLN A 115 -12.45 4.67 -2.29
C GLN A 115 -12.97 3.25 -2.05
N VAL A 116 -14.28 3.03 -2.09
CA VAL A 116 -14.88 1.68 -1.98
C VAL A 116 -14.39 0.76 -3.10
N CYS A 117 -14.35 1.25 -4.34
CA CYS A 117 -13.80 0.47 -5.46
C CYS A 117 -12.34 0.09 -5.25
N MET A 118 -11.53 1.03 -4.76
CA MET A 118 -10.11 0.84 -4.51
C MET A 118 -9.85 -0.14 -3.36
N GLU A 119 -10.64 -0.11 -2.29
CA GLU A 119 -10.54 -1.06 -1.18
C GLU A 119 -10.87 -2.49 -1.62
N ALA A 120 -11.90 -2.66 -2.45
CA ALA A 120 -12.27 -3.95 -3.01
C ALA A 120 -11.14 -4.53 -3.88
N GLU A 121 -10.57 -3.70 -4.77
CA GLU A 121 -9.46 -4.11 -5.64
C GLU A 121 -8.17 -4.35 -4.83
N GLN A 122 -7.89 -3.53 -3.82
CA GLN A 122 -6.79 -3.73 -2.89
C GLN A 122 -6.87 -5.11 -2.23
N THR A 123 -8.05 -5.46 -1.72
CA THR A 123 -8.29 -6.77 -1.07
C THR A 123 -8.11 -7.93 -2.04
N ARG A 124 -8.50 -7.77 -3.31
CA ARG A 124 -8.27 -8.78 -4.35
C ARG A 124 -6.78 -8.96 -4.63
N LEU A 125 -6.06 -7.87 -4.83
CA LEU A 125 -4.64 -7.87 -5.15
C LEU A 125 -3.78 -8.38 -3.98
N GLU A 126 -4.13 -8.06 -2.74
CA GLU A 126 -3.42 -8.57 -1.57
C GLU A 126 -3.56 -10.08 -1.40
N ARG A 127 -4.76 -10.62 -1.64
CA ARG A 127 -4.98 -12.07 -1.68
C ARG A 127 -4.15 -12.73 -2.78
N GLN A 128 -4.20 -12.19 -4.00
CA GLN A 128 -3.40 -12.69 -5.13
C GLN A 128 -1.90 -12.68 -4.80
N ALA A 129 -1.39 -11.57 -4.26
CA ALA A 129 0.02 -11.47 -3.90
C ALA A 129 0.41 -12.43 -2.77
N ALA A 130 -0.46 -12.67 -1.77
CA ALA A 130 -0.20 -13.63 -0.71
C ALA A 130 -0.11 -15.07 -1.25
N ASP A 131 -1.02 -15.46 -2.13
CA ASP A 131 -1.02 -16.79 -2.75
C ASP A 131 0.24 -17.02 -3.59
N LEU A 132 0.62 -16.03 -4.43
CA LEU A 132 1.84 -16.09 -5.25
C LEU A 132 3.11 -16.19 -4.39
N ARG A 133 3.21 -15.41 -3.31
CA ARG A 133 4.34 -15.52 -2.36
C ARG A 133 4.40 -16.90 -1.73
N GLY A 134 3.25 -17.48 -1.37
CA GLY A 134 3.16 -18.83 -0.81
C GLY A 134 3.70 -19.89 -1.77
N ARG A 135 3.32 -19.81 -3.05
CA ARG A 135 3.85 -20.70 -4.12
C ARG A 135 5.36 -20.53 -4.28
N LEU A 136 5.83 -19.29 -4.42
CA LEU A 136 7.26 -18.99 -4.60
C LEU A 136 8.11 -19.46 -3.42
N ALA A 137 7.62 -19.30 -2.18
CA ALA A 137 8.32 -19.74 -0.98
C ALA A 137 8.53 -21.26 -0.93
N GLN A 138 7.62 -22.04 -1.51
CA GLN A 138 7.72 -23.50 -1.56
C GLN A 138 8.60 -24.00 -2.71
N ALA A 139 8.65 -23.26 -3.83
CA ALA A 139 9.31 -23.70 -5.04
C ALA A 139 10.76 -23.20 -5.19
N LEU A 140 11.09 -22.04 -4.60
CA LEU A 140 12.42 -21.44 -4.77
C LEU A 140 13.48 -22.11 -3.87
N PRO A 141 14.74 -22.23 -4.35
CA PRO A 141 15.87 -22.55 -3.49
C PRO A 141 15.98 -21.57 -2.31
N GLN A 142 16.48 -22.06 -1.17
CA GLN A 142 16.51 -21.31 0.10
C GLN A 142 17.10 -19.90 -0.03
N GLU A 143 18.21 -19.75 -0.74
CA GLU A 143 18.86 -18.44 -0.94
C GLU A 143 17.95 -17.46 -1.71
N ARG A 144 17.29 -17.92 -2.78
CA ARG A 144 16.38 -17.11 -3.59
C ARG A 144 15.11 -16.78 -2.83
N ALA A 145 14.56 -17.72 -2.06
CA ALA A 145 13.41 -17.47 -1.19
C ALA A 145 13.73 -16.41 -0.12
N ALA A 146 14.91 -16.49 0.51
CA ALA A 146 15.34 -15.49 1.49
C ALA A 146 15.53 -14.10 0.87
N ALA A 147 16.08 -14.02 -0.35
CA ALA A 147 16.20 -12.76 -1.08
C ALA A 147 14.84 -12.17 -1.44
N LEU A 148 13.89 -13.01 -1.91
CA LEU A 148 12.53 -12.60 -2.21
C LEU A 148 11.82 -12.04 -0.96
N THR A 149 11.93 -12.70 0.18
CA THR A 149 11.34 -12.21 1.44
C THR A 149 11.87 -10.84 1.81
N LYS A 150 13.20 -10.62 1.76
CA LYS A 150 13.79 -9.30 2.04
C LYS A 150 13.32 -8.21 1.06
N ALA A 151 13.19 -8.55 -0.22
CA ALA A 151 12.68 -7.62 -1.22
C ALA A 151 11.23 -7.22 -0.91
N LEU A 152 10.40 -8.18 -0.49
CA LEU A 152 9.01 -7.94 -0.13
C LEU A 152 8.86 -7.09 1.14
N GLU A 153 9.71 -7.31 2.15
CA GLU A 153 9.75 -6.47 3.36
C GLU A 153 10.12 -5.02 3.04
N ALA A 154 11.15 -4.82 2.20
CA ALA A 154 11.58 -3.50 1.77
C ALA A 154 10.51 -2.79 0.92
N TRP A 155 9.91 -3.51 -0.03
CA TRP A 155 8.81 -2.99 -0.84
C TRP A 155 7.61 -2.59 0.00
N GLU A 156 7.27 -3.38 1.01
CA GLU A 156 6.14 -3.09 1.88
C GLU A 156 6.34 -1.79 2.67
N SER A 157 7.57 -1.53 3.12
CA SER A 157 7.95 -0.24 3.71
C SER A 157 7.78 0.91 2.72
N LEU A 158 8.26 0.76 1.48
CA LEU A 158 8.10 1.75 0.42
C LEU A 158 6.61 2.03 0.13
N ARG A 159 5.80 0.99 -0.04
CA ARG A 159 4.36 1.11 -0.33
C ARG A 159 3.65 1.90 0.76
N ARG A 160 3.85 1.54 2.04
CA ARG A 160 3.21 2.24 3.17
C ARG A 160 3.69 3.67 3.32
N ASN A 161 5.00 3.90 3.37
CA ASN A 161 5.55 5.23 3.59
C ASN A 161 5.25 6.17 2.43
N GLY A 162 5.23 5.68 1.19
CA GLY A 162 4.83 6.49 0.04
C GLY A 162 3.36 6.91 0.09
N SER A 163 2.47 6.05 0.60
CA SER A 163 1.04 6.38 0.80
C SER A 163 0.89 7.48 1.85
N ILE A 164 1.58 7.35 2.99
CA ILE A 164 1.61 8.38 4.06
C ILE A 164 2.17 9.70 3.52
N ALA A 165 3.24 9.65 2.72
CA ALA A 165 3.84 10.85 2.14
C ALA A 165 2.90 11.61 1.17
N MET A 166 1.95 10.91 0.56
CA MET A 166 0.92 11.52 -0.29
C MET A 166 -0.30 12.02 0.46
N TYR A 167 -0.47 11.65 1.72
CA TYR A 167 -1.57 12.13 2.51
C TYR A 167 -1.33 13.54 3.04
N ALA A 168 -2.14 14.47 2.55
CA ALA A 168 -2.23 15.86 3.03
C ALA A 168 -3.57 16.06 3.78
N PRO A 169 -3.59 16.26 5.11
CA PRO A 169 -4.83 16.40 5.87
C PRO A 169 -5.75 17.56 5.39
N GLU A 170 -5.14 18.62 4.87
CA GLU A 170 -5.82 19.79 4.30
C GLU A 170 -6.31 19.60 2.85
N GLY A 171 -5.96 18.49 2.20
CA GLY A 171 -6.28 18.22 0.79
C GLY A 171 -7.71 17.72 0.53
N GLY A 172 -8.61 17.85 1.50
CA GLY A 172 -10.01 17.39 1.38
C GLY A 172 -10.12 15.89 1.08
N SER A 173 -11.22 15.47 0.44
CA SER A 173 -11.46 14.04 0.12
C SER A 173 -10.55 13.49 -1.00
N LEU A 174 -9.88 14.35 -1.77
CA LEU A 174 -8.95 13.93 -2.81
C LEU A 174 -7.63 13.42 -2.23
N SER A 175 -7.15 14.00 -1.13
CA SER A 175 -5.92 13.57 -0.46
C SER A 175 -5.90 12.08 -0.05
N PRO A 176 -6.87 11.56 0.73
CA PRO A 176 -6.92 10.14 1.08
C PRO A 176 -7.16 9.26 -0.15
N LEU A 177 -7.85 9.75 -1.18
CA LEU A 177 -8.01 9.04 -2.45
C LEU A 177 -6.64 8.86 -3.17
N MET A 178 -5.83 9.92 -3.27
CA MET A 178 -4.49 9.85 -3.88
C MET A 178 -3.53 8.95 -3.09
N ALA A 179 -3.54 9.06 -1.76
CA ALA A 179 -2.76 8.17 -0.89
C ALA A 179 -3.17 6.69 -1.09
N SER A 180 -4.46 6.42 -1.25
CA SER A 180 -4.98 5.08 -1.54
C SER A 180 -4.58 4.59 -2.92
N LEU A 181 -4.55 5.48 -3.93
CA LEU A 181 -4.22 5.11 -5.31
C LEU A 181 -2.78 4.66 -5.43
N TRP A 182 -1.85 5.38 -4.80
CA TRP A 182 -0.48 4.92 -4.71
C TRP A 182 -0.38 3.53 -4.10
N HIS A 183 -1.06 3.31 -2.97
CA HIS A 183 -1.00 2.04 -2.28
C HIS A 183 -1.49 0.91 -3.19
N LEU A 184 -2.60 1.14 -3.89
CA LEU A 184 -3.21 0.22 -4.84
C LEU A 184 -2.30 -0.09 -6.03
N GLU A 185 -1.75 0.93 -6.68
CA GLU A 185 -0.83 0.76 -7.81
C GLU A 185 0.42 -0.02 -7.42
N GLN A 186 1.00 0.30 -6.26
CA GLN A 186 2.19 -0.42 -5.77
C GLN A 186 1.88 -1.89 -5.50
N THR A 187 0.70 -2.21 -4.97
CA THR A 187 0.24 -3.61 -4.80
C THR A 187 0.02 -4.30 -6.14
N ALA A 188 -0.62 -3.65 -7.11
CA ALA A 188 -0.84 -4.22 -8.43
C ALA A 188 0.46 -4.57 -9.15
N ARG A 189 1.43 -3.65 -9.15
CA ARG A 189 2.76 -3.86 -9.74
C ARG A 189 3.51 -5.02 -9.07
N MET A 190 3.42 -5.12 -7.74
CA MET A 190 4.04 -6.21 -6.99
C MET A 190 3.38 -7.56 -7.29
N ALA A 191 2.04 -7.61 -7.33
CA ALA A 191 1.31 -8.81 -7.71
C ALA A 191 1.72 -9.30 -9.11
N ARG A 192 1.81 -8.38 -10.08
CA ARG A 192 2.27 -8.70 -11.44
C ARG A 192 3.70 -9.23 -11.49
N TRP A 193 4.62 -8.63 -10.73
CA TRP A 193 5.99 -9.13 -10.68
C TRP A 193 6.07 -10.54 -10.07
N LEU A 194 5.32 -10.80 -8.99
CA LEU A 194 5.25 -12.13 -8.37
C LEU A 194 4.61 -13.18 -9.30
N GLU A 195 3.61 -12.78 -10.09
CA GLU A 195 2.99 -13.61 -11.11
C GLU A 195 4.02 -14.03 -12.16
N GLY A 196 4.76 -13.08 -12.73
CA GLY A 196 5.82 -13.39 -13.69
C GLY A 196 6.95 -14.26 -13.10
N LEU A 197 7.30 -14.09 -11.82
CA LEU A 197 8.23 -15.01 -11.16
C LEU A 197 7.68 -16.43 -11.06
N THR A 198 6.37 -16.57 -10.88
CA THR A 198 5.69 -17.86 -10.74
C THR A 198 5.53 -18.54 -12.10
N GLU A 199 5.19 -17.80 -13.14
CA GLU A 199 5.14 -18.31 -14.53
C GLU A 199 6.49 -18.87 -14.98
N ASN A 200 7.60 -18.28 -14.54
CA ASN A 200 8.95 -18.78 -14.80
C ASN A 200 9.29 -20.08 -14.04
N LEU A 201 8.51 -20.46 -13.02
CA LEU A 201 8.65 -21.77 -12.36
C LEU A 201 7.89 -22.87 -13.09
N ASP A 202 6.83 -22.51 -13.81
CA ASP A 202 5.94 -23.45 -14.51
C ASP A 202 6.47 -23.79 -15.93
N GLN A 203 7.56 -23.15 -16.37
CA GLN A 203 8.29 -23.39 -17.63
C GLN A 203 9.50 -24.32 -17.42
#